data_AF-A0A7Y2GWK7-F1
#
_entry.id   AF-A0A7Y2GWK7-F1
#
_cell.length_a   1.000
_cell.length_b   1.000
_cell.length_c   1.000
_cell.angle_alpha   90.00
_cell.angle_beta   90.00
_cell.angle_gamma   90.00
#
_symmetry.space_group_name_H-M   'P 1'
#
loop_
_entity.id
_entity.type
_entity.pdbx_description
1 polymer ?
#
loop_
_entity_poly.entity_id
_entity_poly.type
_entity_poly.pdbx_seq_one_letter_code
_entity_poly.pdbx_strand_id
1 'polypeptide(L)'
;MFTKIYLALLAIAVALMSFLTYFSYSWLNSIGDPENTLQNYLFYSGISWTALWISFVALLLLANIVLWKDRKGWALWLSLVFFAGFIVVQMFFVDQAFFNFQKENDLTEKSYFLTPVLGVAICVVAAIGIFFNQYLVTRMSEKMLGSEQQEDEVSGEE
;
A
#
# COMPACT_ATOMS: atom_id res chain seq x y z
N MET A 1 8.28 21.16 -2.24
CA MET A 1 9.27 20.19 -2.76
C MET A 1 8.92 18.76 -2.37
N PHE A 2 8.59 18.47 -1.11
CA PHE A 2 8.20 17.14 -0.64
C PHE A 2 7.05 16.49 -1.43
N THR A 3 6.04 17.25 -1.85
CA THR A 3 4.98 16.75 -2.74
C THR A 3 5.51 16.15 -4.04
N LYS A 4 6.50 16.79 -4.68
CA LYS A 4 7.08 16.29 -5.93
C LYS A 4 7.87 15.00 -5.69
N ILE A 5 8.62 14.94 -4.59
CA ILE A 5 9.36 13.75 -4.17
C ILE A 5 8.41 12.59 -3.89
N TYR A 6 7.31 12.85 -3.16
CA TYR A 6 6.28 11.87 -2.87
C TYR A 6 5.64 11.32 -4.15
N LEU A 7 5.24 12.20 -5.09
CA LEU A 7 4.66 11.78 -6.36
C LEU A 7 5.65 10.99 -7.23
N ALA A 8 6.93 11.39 -7.25
CA ALA A 8 7.97 10.64 -7.96
C ALA A 8 8.16 9.25 -7.35
N LEU A 9 8.21 9.14 -6.03
CA LEU A 9 8.32 7.85 -5.35
C LEU A 9 7.08 6.98 -5.59
N LEU A 10 5.88 7.57 -5.56
CA LEU A 10 4.64 6.87 -5.87
C LEU A 10 4.66 6.30 -7.30
N ALA A 11 5.12 7.08 -8.28
CA ALA A 11 5.25 6.61 -9.65
C ALA A 11 6.23 5.45 -9.78
N ILE A 12 7.38 5.53 -9.08
CA ILE A 12 8.37 4.44 -9.04
C ILE A 12 7.77 3.19 -8.39
N ALA A 13 7.05 3.33 -7.27
CA ALA A 13 6.39 2.24 -6.58
C ALA A 13 5.33 1.57 -7.46
N VAL A 14 4.50 2.36 -8.15
CA VAL A 14 3.50 1.86 -9.11
C VAL A 14 4.17 1.11 -10.26
N ALA A 15 5.24 1.65 -10.83
CA ALA A 15 5.96 1.01 -11.92
C ALA A 15 6.59 -0.32 -11.47
N LEU A 16 7.25 -0.33 -10.32
CA LEU A 16 7.85 -1.53 -9.72
C LEU A 16 6.79 -2.61 -9.44
N MET A 17 5.69 -2.24 -8.80
CA MET A 17 4.61 -3.18 -8.48
C MET A 17 3.91 -3.71 -9.72
N SER A 18 3.66 -2.86 -10.72
CA SER A 18 3.08 -3.27 -11.99
C SER A 18 3.99 -4.25 -12.72
N PHE A 19 5.30 -3.98 -12.72
CA PHE A 19 6.30 -4.88 -13.30
C PHE A 19 6.31 -6.24 -12.61
N LEU A 20 6.38 -6.28 -11.27
CA LEU A 20 6.37 -7.54 -10.51
C LEU A 20 5.07 -8.33 -10.72
N THR A 21 3.93 -7.64 -10.68
CA THR A 21 2.60 -8.24 -10.91
C THR A 21 2.52 -8.85 -12.32
N TYR A 22 3.00 -8.12 -13.33
CA TYR A 22 3.05 -8.60 -14.70
C TYR A 22 3.95 -9.84 -14.83
N PHE A 23 5.14 -9.83 -14.24
CA PHE A 23 6.04 -10.99 -14.28
C PHE A 23 5.41 -12.22 -13.62
N SER A 24 4.85 -12.08 -12.41
CA SER A 24 4.13 -13.15 -11.73
C SER A 24 3.01 -13.73 -12.59
N TYR A 25 2.19 -12.88 -13.21
CA TYR A 25 1.12 -13.32 -14.09
C TYR A 25 1.63 -13.98 -15.39
N SER A 26 2.71 -13.44 -15.97
CA SER A 26 3.27 -13.97 -17.22
C SER A 26 3.81 -15.40 -17.06
N TRP A 27 4.36 -15.73 -15.88
CA TRP A 27 4.83 -17.09 -15.59
C TRP A 27 3.68 -18.10 -15.64
N LEU A 28 2.50 -17.76 -15.09
CA LEU A 28 1.32 -18.64 -15.10
C LEU A 28 0.80 -18.96 -16.51
N ASN A 29 1.14 -18.12 -17.50
CA ASN A 29 0.77 -18.33 -18.90
C ASN A 29 1.90 -18.95 -19.74
N SER A 30 3.03 -19.30 -19.12
CA SER A 30 4.17 -19.90 -19.80
C SER A 30 3.88 -21.36 -20.16
N ILE A 31 4.20 -21.78 -21.39
CA ILE A 31 4.04 -23.15 -21.91
C ILE A 31 5.15 -24.10 -21.36
N GLY A 32 5.70 -23.79 -20.19
CA GLY A 32 6.82 -24.51 -19.59
C GLY A 32 6.39 -25.71 -18.74
N ASP A 33 7.38 -26.36 -18.13
CA ASP A 33 7.16 -27.37 -17.10
C ASP A 33 6.33 -26.76 -15.93
N PRO A 34 5.17 -27.35 -15.57
CA PRO A 34 4.28 -26.83 -14.53
C PRO A 34 4.96 -26.66 -13.17
N GLU A 35 5.90 -27.54 -12.81
CA GLU A 35 6.59 -27.48 -11.53
C GLU A 35 7.54 -26.27 -11.45
N ASN A 36 8.30 -26.03 -12.52
CA ASN A 36 9.18 -24.87 -12.62
C ASN A 36 8.37 -23.56 -12.68
N THR A 37 7.24 -23.58 -13.38
CA THR A 37 6.31 -22.45 -13.45
C THR A 37 5.76 -22.07 -12.06
N LEU A 38 5.36 -23.07 -11.28
CA LEU A 38 4.91 -22.90 -9.89
C LEU A 38 6.00 -22.29 -9.01
N GLN A 39 7.23 -22.81 -9.06
CA GLN A 39 8.33 -22.29 -8.24
C GLN A 39 8.65 -20.84 -8.56
N ASN A 40 8.73 -20.47 -9.84
CA ASN A 40 8.97 -19.09 -10.26
C ASN A 40 7.83 -18.17 -9.84
N TYR A 41 6.57 -18.61 -10.03
CA TYR A 41 5.41 -17.85 -9.58
C TYR A 41 5.49 -17.53 -8.08
N LEU A 42 5.72 -18.55 -7.24
CA LEU A 42 5.80 -18.37 -5.79
C LEU A 42 6.93 -17.42 -5.38
N PHE A 43 8.08 -17.50 -6.06
CA PHE A 43 9.21 -16.61 -5.83
C PHE A 43 8.86 -15.14 -6.14
N TYR A 44 8.35 -14.86 -7.35
CA TYR A 44 8.00 -13.49 -7.76
C TYR A 44 6.80 -12.94 -7.00
N SER A 45 5.80 -13.78 -6.69
CA SER A 45 4.65 -13.39 -5.88
C SER A 45 5.06 -13.02 -4.45
N GLY A 46 5.99 -13.78 -3.85
CA GLY A 46 6.59 -13.46 -2.56
C GLY A 46 7.33 -12.13 -2.56
N ILE A 47 8.16 -11.89 -3.59
CA ILE A 47 8.88 -10.62 -3.75
C ILE A 47 7.90 -9.46 -3.94
N SER A 48 6.86 -9.63 -4.78
CA SER A 48 5.80 -8.63 -4.98
C SER A 48 5.14 -8.25 -3.66
N TRP A 49 4.82 -9.24 -2.83
CA TRP A 49 4.21 -9.01 -1.53
C TRP A 49 5.11 -8.20 -0.60
N THR A 50 6.38 -8.57 -0.48
CA THR A 50 7.35 -7.81 0.33
C THR A 50 7.57 -6.40 -0.21
N ALA A 51 7.70 -6.25 -1.53
CA ALA A 51 7.89 -4.95 -2.18
C ALA A 51 6.69 -4.03 -1.98
N LEU A 52 5.46 -4.56 -2.01
CA LEU A 52 4.23 -3.80 -1.74
C LEU A 52 4.26 -3.18 -0.35
N TRP A 53 4.57 -3.98 0.67
CA TRP A 53 4.65 -3.51 2.06
C TRP A 53 5.76 -2.48 2.28
N ILE A 54 6.96 -2.73 1.76
CA ILE A 54 8.07 -1.79 1.87
C ILE A 54 7.73 -0.47 1.19
N SER A 55 7.17 -0.52 -0.02
CA SER A 55 6.75 0.67 -0.77
C SER A 55 5.65 1.43 -0.03
N PHE A 56 4.67 0.72 0.52
CA PHE A 56 3.58 1.34 1.28
C PHE A 56 4.09 2.04 2.54
N VAL A 57 4.97 1.40 3.32
CA VAL A 57 5.58 2.02 4.51
C VAL A 57 6.41 3.24 4.12
N ALA A 58 7.23 3.16 3.08
CA ALA A 58 8.03 4.29 2.59
C ALA A 58 7.14 5.48 2.16
N LEU A 59 6.05 5.20 1.44
CA LEU A 59 5.07 6.21 1.04
C LEU A 59 4.33 6.80 2.25
N LEU A 60 4.00 6.01 3.27
CA LEU A 60 3.40 6.51 4.50
C LEU A 60 4.33 7.44 5.29
N LEU A 61 5.62 7.11 5.39
CA LEU A 61 6.61 7.97 6.04
C LEU A 61 6.70 9.34 5.35
N LEU A 62 6.76 9.37 4.02
CA LEU A 62 6.77 10.63 3.27
C LEU A 62 5.43 11.36 3.33
N ALA A 63 4.31 10.64 3.29
CA ALA A 63 2.99 11.23 3.44
C ALA A 63 2.82 11.90 4.81
N ASN A 64 3.41 11.33 5.86
CA ASN A 64 3.46 11.94 7.18
C ASN A 64 4.26 13.25 7.20
N ILE A 65 5.41 13.28 6.52
CA ILE A 65 6.22 14.51 6.38
C ILE A 65 5.40 15.58 5.65
N VAL A 66 4.69 15.22 4.58
CA VAL A 66 3.80 16.14 3.85
C VAL A 66 2.64 16.60 4.73
N LEU A 67 2.03 15.71 5.52
CA LEU A 67 0.95 16.06 6.44
C LEU A 67 1.41 17.07 7.51
N TRP A 68 2.61 16.86 8.07
CA TRP A 68 3.15 17.78 9.07
C TRP A 68 3.44 19.16 8.50
N LYS A 69 4.01 19.21 7.29
CA LYS A 69 4.42 20.47 6.67
C LYS A 69 3.28 21.25 6.03
N ASP A 70 2.45 20.56 5.23
CA ASP A 70 1.43 21.18 4.40
C ASP A 70 0.02 21.07 5.03
N ARG A 71 -0.13 20.35 6.16
CA ARG A 71 -1.41 20.07 6.85
C ARG A 71 -2.47 19.40 6.00
N LYS A 72 -2.06 18.75 4.90
CA LYS A 72 -2.95 18.08 3.97
C LYS A 72 -2.81 16.56 4.07
N GLY A 73 -3.94 15.87 4.30
CA GLY A 73 -3.98 14.40 4.42
C GLY A 73 -4.01 13.62 3.11
N TRP A 74 -4.11 14.28 1.94
CA TRP A 74 -4.32 13.58 0.66
C TRP A 74 -3.22 12.56 0.34
N ALA A 75 -1.97 12.81 0.75
CA ALA A 75 -0.86 11.90 0.51
C ALA A 75 -1.02 10.58 1.30
N LEU A 76 -1.61 10.60 2.50
CA LEU A 76 -1.88 9.37 3.25
C LEU A 76 -2.94 8.53 2.53
N TRP A 77 -4.03 9.17 2.09
CA TRP A 77 -5.08 8.50 1.34
C TRP A 77 -4.60 7.96 0.00
N LEU A 78 -3.71 8.68 -0.69
CA LEU A 78 -3.16 8.20 -1.95
C LEU A 78 -2.26 6.96 -1.76
N SER A 79 -1.49 6.92 -0.67
CA SER A 79 -0.73 5.72 -0.28
C SER A 79 -1.66 4.53 0.01
N LEU A 80 -2.82 4.77 0.65
CA LEU A 80 -3.84 3.74 0.86
C LEU A 80 -4.44 3.24 -0.45
N VAL A 81 -4.78 4.14 -1.37
CA VAL A 81 -5.34 3.79 -2.68
C VAL A 81 -4.33 2.95 -3.48
N PHE A 82 -3.05 3.33 -3.47
CA PHE A 82 -1.98 2.52 -4.04
C PHE A 82 -1.96 1.11 -3.45
N PHE A 83 -1.91 1.00 -2.12
CA PHE A 83 -1.84 -0.28 -1.45
C PHE A 83 -3.08 -1.15 -1.72
N ALA A 84 -4.27 -0.59 -1.51
CA ALA A 84 -5.54 -1.28 -1.74
C ALA A 84 -5.70 -1.71 -3.21
N GLY A 85 -5.31 -0.86 -4.17
CA GLY A 85 -5.36 -1.18 -5.59
C GLY A 85 -4.51 -2.40 -5.93
N PHE A 86 -3.26 -2.46 -5.46
CA PHE A 86 -2.39 -3.61 -5.71
C PHE A 86 -2.80 -4.85 -4.92
N ILE A 87 -3.34 -4.71 -3.70
CA ILE A 87 -3.95 -5.84 -2.98
C ILE A 87 -5.09 -6.44 -3.79
N VAL A 88 -5.98 -5.61 -4.33
CA VAL A 88 -7.10 -6.08 -5.15
C VAL A 88 -6.58 -6.79 -6.40
N VAL A 89 -5.62 -6.21 -7.11
CA VAL A 89 -5.04 -6.85 -8.31
C VAL A 89 -4.39 -8.19 -7.94
N GLN A 90 -3.60 -8.25 -6.87
CA GLN A 90 -2.90 -9.48 -6.49
C GLN A 90 -3.88 -10.57 -6.05
N MET A 91 -4.83 -10.24 -5.17
CA MET A 91 -5.76 -11.21 -4.57
C MET A 91 -6.87 -11.66 -5.52
N PHE A 92 -7.37 -10.77 -6.38
CA PHE A 92 -8.49 -11.09 -7.28
C PHE A 92 -8.03 -11.50 -8.67
N PHE A 93 -6.92 -10.96 -9.17
CA PHE A 93 -6.48 -11.26 -10.54
C PHE A 93 -5.38 -12.33 -10.54
N VAL A 94 -4.29 -12.09 -9.81
CA VAL A 94 -3.12 -12.97 -9.83
C VAL A 94 -3.40 -14.29 -9.11
N ASP A 95 -3.95 -14.25 -7.91
CA ASP A 95 -4.27 -15.46 -7.13
C ASP A 95 -5.40 -16.28 -7.77
N GLN A 96 -6.33 -15.63 -8.49
CA GLN A 96 -7.35 -16.36 -9.26
C GLN A 96 -6.73 -17.09 -10.45
N ALA A 97 -5.82 -16.44 -11.19
CA ALA A 97 -5.08 -17.08 -12.27
C ALA A 97 -4.25 -18.26 -11.73
N PHE A 98 -3.62 -18.08 -10.56
CA PHE A 98 -2.86 -19.14 -9.90
C PHE A 98 -3.75 -20.34 -9.50
N PHE A 99 -4.92 -20.07 -8.93
CA PHE A 99 -5.87 -21.12 -8.56
C PHE A 99 -6.34 -21.91 -9.79
N ASN A 100 -6.65 -21.22 -10.89
CA ASN A 100 -7.01 -21.87 -12.15
C ASN A 100 -5.86 -22.74 -12.69
N PHE A 101 -4.63 -22.22 -12.68
CA PHE A 101 -3.44 -22.96 -13.10
C PHE A 101 -3.23 -24.24 -12.25
N GLN A 102 -3.39 -24.16 -10.93
CA GLN A 102 -3.26 -25.33 -10.06
C GLN A 102 -4.31 -26.39 -10.39
N LYS A 103 -5.56 -25.96 -10.60
CA LYS A 103 -6.67 -26.84 -10.96
C LYS A 103 -6.47 -27.52 -12.32
N GLU A 104 -5.94 -26.80 -13.30
CA GLU A 104 -5.69 -27.33 -14.64
C GLU A 104 -4.54 -28.34 -14.69
N ASN A 105 -3.62 -28.31 -13.73
CA ASN A 105 -2.44 -29.17 -13.67
C ASN A 105 -2.49 -30.21 -12.52
N ASP A 106 -3.67 -30.43 -11.93
CA ASP A 106 -3.90 -31.36 -10.80
C ASP A 106 -2.96 -31.11 -9.59
N LEU A 107 -2.57 -29.86 -9.37
CA LEU A 107 -1.74 -29.43 -8.23
C LEU A 107 -2.64 -29.07 -7.04
N THR A 108 -2.18 -29.38 -5.82
CA THR A 108 -2.95 -29.31 -4.55
C THR A 108 -3.89 -28.11 -4.45
N GLU A 109 -5.19 -28.37 -4.22
CA GLU A 109 -6.20 -27.31 -4.11
C GLU A 109 -6.03 -26.48 -2.84
N LYS A 110 -5.62 -25.21 -2.97
CA LYS A 110 -5.73 -24.23 -1.88
C LYS A 110 -7.12 -23.59 -1.87
N SER A 111 -7.65 -23.30 -0.69
CA SER A 111 -8.96 -22.65 -0.54
C SER A 111 -8.91 -21.19 -1.01
N TYR A 112 -9.41 -20.92 -2.22
CA TYR A 112 -9.42 -19.58 -2.84
C TYR A 112 -10.21 -18.53 -2.04
N PHE A 113 -11.26 -18.95 -1.31
CA PHE A 113 -12.18 -18.01 -0.63
C PHE A 113 -11.52 -17.20 0.51
N LEU A 114 -10.50 -17.74 1.17
CA LEU A 114 -9.91 -17.10 2.35
C LEU A 114 -9.03 -15.89 1.97
N THR A 115 -8.45 -15.92 0.77
CA THR A 115 -7.45 -14.96 0.30
C THR A 115 -8.03 -13.56 0.05
N PRO A 116 -9.14 -13.38 -0.72
CA PRO A 116 -9.76 -12.07 -0.92
C PRO A 116 -10.30 -11.43 0.37
N VAL A 117 -10.89 -12.24 1.26
CA VAL A 117 -11.43 -11.76 2.55
C VAL A 117 -10.31 -11.19 3.41
N LEU A 118 -9.16 -11.87 3.45
CA LEU A 118 -7.99 -11.41 4.18
C LEU A 118 -7.42 -10.12 3.59
N GLY A 119 -7.37 -10.01 2.25
CA GLY A 119 -6.95 -8.77 1.56
C GLY A 119 -7.83 -7.56 1.93
N VAL A 120 -9.15 -7.74 1.94
CA VAL A 120 -10.09 -6.70 2.37
C VAL A 120 -9.88 -6.32 3.84
N ALA A 121 -9.73 -7.30 4.72
CA ALA A 121 -9.49 -7.06 6.14
C ALA A 121 -8.21 -6.23 6.38
N ILE A 122 -7.11 -6.55 5.68
CA ILE A 122 -5.87 -5.78 5.76
C ILE A 122 -6.08 -4.33 5.30
N CYS A 123 -6.81 -4.11 4.19
CA CYS A 123 -7.10 -2.77 3.70
C CYS A 123 -7.91 -1.94 4.71
N VAL A 124 -8.89 -2.56 5.38
CA VAL A 124 -9.68 -1.90 6.42
C VAL A 124 -8.81 -1.51 7.61
N VAL A 125 -7.94 -2.41 8.09
CA VAL A 125 -7.01 -2.12 9.19
C VAL A 125 -6.06 -0.98 8.82
N ALA A 126 -5.52 -0.99 7.60
CA ALA A 126 -4.65 0.08 7.10
C ALA A 126 -5.38 1.43 7.02
N ALA A 127 -6.63 1.44 6.54
CA ALA A 127 -7.47 2.63 6.47
C ALA A 127 -7.73 3.23 7.86
N ILE A 128 -8.06 2.38 8.83
CA ILE A 128 -8.24 2.78 10.23
C ILE A 128 -6.96 3.41 10.78
N GLY A 129 -5.81 2.76 10.57
CA GLY A 129 -4.51 3.30 11.02
C GLY A 129 -4.19 4.67 10.44
N ILE A 130 -4.45 4.87 9.14
CA ILE A 130 -4.27 6.15 8.46
C ILE A 130 -5.20 7.22 9.02
N PHE A 131 -6.47 6.88 9.25
CA PHE A 131 -7.45 7.80 9.83
C PHE A 131 -7.02 8.28 11.22
N PHE A 132 -6.64 7.36 12.11
CA PHE A 132 -6.13 7.72 13.44
C PHE A 132 -4.90 8.60 13.37
N ASN A 133 -3.95 8.26 12.51
CA ASN A 133 -2.73 9.04 12.34
C ASN A 133 -3.02 10.46 11.84
N GLN A 134 -3.89 10.61 10.84
CA GLN A 134 -4.33 11.93 10.37
C GLN A 134 -4.98 12.73 11.51
N TYR A 135 -5.89 12.11 12.26
CA TYR A 135 -6.60 12.73 13.38
C TYR A 135 -5.65 13.20 14.51
N LEU A 136 -4.67 12.36 14.88
CA LEU A 136 -3.70 12.71 15.92
C LEU A 136 -2.84 13.90 15.51
N VAL A 137 -2.34 13.91 14.27
CA VAL A 137 -1.47 14.99 13.78
C VAL A 137 -2.22 16.31 13.66
N THR A 138 -3.47 16.31 13.20
CA THR A 138 -4.29 17.54 13.13
C THR A 138 -4.58 18.08 14.53
N ARG A 139 -4.97 17.20 15.48
CA ARG A 139 -5.30 17.63 16.84
C ARG A 139 -4.08 18.13 17.63
N MET A 140 -2.91 17.52 17.43
CA MET A 140 -1.67 18.02 18.04
C MET A 140 -1.27 19.39 17.47
N SER A 141 -1.48 19.61 16.17
CA SER A 141 -1.22 20.91 15.54
C SER A 141 -2.06 22.03 16.13
N GLU A 142 -3.36 21.79 16.31
CA GLU A 142 -4.30 22.78 16.84
C GLU A 142 -3.91 23.21 18.26
N LYS A 143 -3.48 22.24 19.08
CA LYS A 143 -3.03 22.52 20.45
C LYS A 143 -1.74 23.33 20.53
N MET A 144 -0.78 23.11 19.63
CA MET A 144 0.50 23.85 19.65
C MET A 144 0.35 25.29 19.17
N LEU A 145 -0.48 25.54 18.14
CA LEU A 145 -0.69 26.88 17.60
C LEU A 145 -1.65 27.71 18.46
N GLY A 146 -2.63 27.06 19.11
CA GLY A 146 -3.54 27.74 20.04
C GLY A 146 -2.86 28.26 21.31
N SER A 147 -1.74 27.66 21.73
CA SER A 147 -0.95 28.16 22.86
C SER A 147 -0.09 29.38 22.52
N GLU A 148 0.44 29.48 21.29
CA GLU A 148 1.25 30.63 20.86
C GLU A 148 0.41 31.92 20.76
N GLN A 149 -0.81 31.85 20.20
CA GLN A 149 -1.68 33.04 20.11
C GLN A 149 -2.13 33.57 21.47
N GLN A 150 -2.21 32.72 22.48
CA GLN A 150 -2.65 33.12 23.82
C GLN A 150 -1.53 33.78 24.65
N GLU A 151 -0.25 33.52 24.34
CA GLU A 151 0.89 34.23 24.95
C GLU A 151 1.12 35.60 24.30
N ASP A 152 0.88 35.73 23.00
CA ASP A 152 1.03 37.01 22.29
C ASP A 152 -0.06 38.03 22.66
N GLU A 153 -1.30 37.60 22.93
CA GLU A 153 -2.36 38.49 23.43
C GLU A 153 -2.09 39.00 24.85
N VAL A 154 -1.51 38.17 25.73
CA VAL A 154 -1.22 38.54 27.12
C VAL A 154 0.00 39.47 27.23
N SER A 155 0.94 39.41 26.28
CA SER A 155 2.13 40.26 26.26
C SER A 155 1.95 41.61 25.53
N GLY A 156 0.86 41.78 24.78
CA GLY A 156 0.53 43.03 24.07
C GLY A 156 -0.26 44.06 24.89
N GLU A 157 -0.68 43.73 26.11
CA GLU A 157 -1.48 44.60 26.99
C GLU A 157 -0.66 45.36 28.07
N GLU A 158 0.68 45.28 28.06
CA GLU A 158 1.57 46.05 28.97
C GLU A 158 2.08 47.38 28.41
#